data_AF-A0A7C4MFP1-F1
#
_entry.id   AF-A0A7C4MFP1-F1
#
_cell.length_a   1.000
_cell.length_b   1.000
_cell.length_c   1.000
_cell.angle_alpha   90.00
_cell.angle_beta   90.00
_cell.angle_gamma   90.00
#
_symmetry.space_group_name_H-M   'P 1'
#
loop_
_entity.id
_entity.type
_entity.pdbx_description
1 polymer ?
#
loop_
_entity_poly.entity_id
_entity_poly.type
_entity_poly.pdbx_seq_one_letter_code
_entity_poly.pdbx_strand_id
1 'polypeptide(L)'
;MKIYSIHMSVESPLICTEEQIGNVLKHSGMSLKGHTLRGSFLGLAYNDYPEQVIEESKNPQLIFHPAYPVIEGSVLKPAHPFTYICKICKEVVEKNPYESLKELVNGKMPEFTACKNGHIFSMKALGGSLL
;
A
#
# COMPACT_ATOMS: atom_id res chain seq x y z
N MET A 1 -9.57 9.51 16.55
CA MET A 1 -8.51 9.70 15.54
C MET A 1 -9.02 10.71 14.52
N LYS A 2 -8.28 11.79 14.26
CA LYS A 2 -8.62 12.74 13.18
C LYS A 2 -7.93 12.28 11.91
N ILE A 3 -8.65 12.21 10.81
CA ILE A 3 -8.13 11.78 9.51
C ILE A 3 -8.15 13.00 8.58
N TYR A 4 -7.01 13.30 7.97
CA TYR A 4 -6.88 14.37 6.98
C TYR A 4 -6.61 13.76 5.61
N SER A 5 -7.34 14.20 4.59
CA SER A 5 -7.11 13.81 3.19
C SER A 5 -6.27 14.89 2.52
N ILE A 6 -5.16 14.49 1.90
CA ILE A 6 -4.22 15.39 1.22
C ILE A 6 -4.21 15.04 -0.26
N HIS A 7 -4.48 16.03 -1.10
CA HIS A 7 -4.35 15.92 -2.55
C HIS A 7 -3.12 16.70 -3.00
N MET A 8 -2.26 16.04 -3.78
CA MET A 8 -1.00 16.61 -4.27
C MET A 8 -0.98 16.55 -5.79
N SER A 9 -0.65 17.68 -6.41
CA SER A 9 -0.37 17.78 -7.84
C SER A 9 1.13 17.83 -8.03
N VAL A 10 1.66 17.11 -9.01
CA VAL A 10 3.08 17.18 -9.38
C VAL A 10 3.22 17.94 -10.68
N GLU A 11 3.96 19.05 -10.64
CA GLU A 11 4.20 19.93 -11.79
C GLU A 11 5.31 19.40 -12.72
N SER A 12 6.07 18.41 -12.24
CA SER A 12 7.17 17.77 -12.96
C SER A 12 7.20 16.28 -12.65
N PRO A 13 7.89 15.45 -13.47
CA PRO A 13 8.06 14.04 -13.19
C PRO A 13 8.69 13.81 -11.81
N LEU A 14 7.99 13.04 -10.98
CA LEU A 14 8.42 12.73 -9.62
C LEU A 14 9.39 11.54 -9.61
N ILE A 15 10.54 11.71 -8.97
CA ILE A 15 11.52 10.63 -8.79
C ILE A 15 11.20 9.91 -7.48
N CYS A 16 10.66 8.69 -7.59
CA CYS A 16 10.43 7.79 -6.48
C CYS A 16 11.55 6.73 -6.43
N THR A 17 12.37 6.76 -5.38
CA THR A 17 13.49 5.83 -5.18
C THR A 17 13.45 5.19 -3.80
N GLU A 18 13.97 3.96 -3.71
CA GLU A 18 14.20 3.21 -2.48
C GLU A 18 15.68 2.87 -2.37
N GLU A 19 16.18 2.77 -1.14
CA GLU A 19 17.49 2.19 -0.89
C GLU A 19 17.46 0.69 -1.23
N GLN A 20 18.43 0.23 -2.01
CA GLN A 20 18.61 -1.19 -2.29
C GLN A 20 19.65 -1.79 -1.35
N ILE A 21 20.89 -1.30 -1.45
CA ILE A 21 22.03 -1.69 -0.60
C ILE A 21 22.98 -0.49 -0.53
N GLY A 22 23.21 0.05 0.67
CA GLY A 22 24.10 1.19 0.88
C GLY A 22 23.70 2.39 0.02
N ASN A 23 24.64 2.92 -0.77
CA ASN A 23 24.39 4.09 -1.62
C ASN A 23 23.71 3.77 -2.97
N VAL A 24 23.26 2.53 -3.18
CA VAL A 24 22.57 2.14 -4.41
C VAL A 24 21.08 2.39 -4.27
N LEU A 25 20.57 3.30 -5.10
CA LEU A 25 19.15 3.59 -5.21
C LEU A 25 18.53 2.75 -6.33
N LYS A 26 17.38 2.16 -6.04
CA LYS A 26 16.52 1.53 -7.05
C LYS A 26 15.25 2.36 -7.23
N HIS A 27 14.65 2.26 -8.41
CA HIS A 27 13.33 2.84 -8.62
C HIS A 27 12.29 2.16 -7.72
N SER A 28 11.54 2.97 -6.98
CA SER A 28 10.54 2.54 -5.98
C SER A 28 9.14 2.80 -6.50
N GLY A 29 8.56 1.80 -7.18
CA GLY A 29 7.15 1.80 -7.60
C GLY A 29 6.61 3.13 -8.14
N MET A 30 5.30 3.35 -8.01
CA MET A 30 4.64 4.59 -8.44
C MET A 30 4.03 5.39 -7.28
N SER A 31 4.37 5.07 -6.02
CA SER A 31 3.77 5.66 -4.82
C SER A 31 4.83 6.26 -3.91
N LEU A 32 4.55 7.43 -3.33
CA LEU A 32 5.37 7.97 -2.24
C LEU A 32 5.09 7.19 -0.95
N LYS A 33 6.13 6.71 -0.29
CA LYS A 33 5.98 5.96 0.95
C LYS A 33 5.57 6.88 2.09
N GLY A 34 4.75 6.36 3.00
CA GLY A 34 4.30 7.11 4.18
C GLY A 34 5.46 7.61 5.05
N HIS A 35 6.51 6.80 5.24
CA HIS A 35 7.69 7.23 5.99
C HIS A 35 8.48 8.35 5.32
N THR A 36 8.56 8.35 3.97
CA THR A 36 9.17 9.44 3.20
C THR A 36 8.38 10.73 3.38
N LEU A 37 7.06 10.66 3.22
CA LEU A 37 6.17 11.82 3.42
C LEU A 37 6.29 12.39 4.84
N ARG A 38 6.29 11.51 5.85
CA ARG A 38 6.48 11.90 7.25
C ARG A 38 7.83 12.58 7.44
N GLY A 39 8.92 11.99 6.94
CA GLY A 39 10.27 12.54 7.04
C GLY A 39 10.38 13.92 6.39
N SER A 40 9.82 14.08 5.18
CA SER A 40 9.79 15.37 4.48
C SER A 40 8.98 16.42 5.24
N PHE A 41 7.81 16.05 5.77
CA PHE A 41 6.96 16.94 6.55
C PHE A 41 7.66 17.40 7.84
N LEU A 42 8.21 16.47 8.62
CA LEU A 42 8.92 16.79 9.85
C LEU A 42 10.20 17.59 9.60
N GLY A 43 10.92 17.29 8.51
CA GLY A 43 12.12 18.03 8.13
C GLY A 43 11.82 19.49 7.79
N LEU A 44 10.71 19.76 7.09
CA LEU A 44 10.24 21.13 6.84
C LEU A 44 9.80 21.83 8.13
N ALA A 45 9.01 21.14 8.95
CA ALA A 45 8.48 21.67 10.20
C ALA A 45 9.57 21.94 11.26
N TYR A 46 10.71 21.26 11.19
CA TYR A 46 11.79 21.39 12.18
C TYR A 46 12.34 22.83 12.28
N ASN A 47 12.34 23.57 11.17
CA ASN A 47 12.83 24.95 11.15
C ASN A 47 11.98 25.87 12.04
N ASP A 48 10.67 25.64 12.07
CA ASP A 48 9.71 26.49 12.78
C ASP A 48 9.31 25.91 14.14
N TYR A 49 9.35 24.58 14.30
CA TYR A 49 8.81 23.84 15.45
C TYR A 49 9.74 22.69 15.91
N PRO A 50 11.00 22.99 16.28
CA PRO A 50 11.99 21.95 16.57
C PRO A 50 11.62 21.06 17.76
N GLU A 51 11.06 21.63 18.83
CA GLU A 51 10.67 20.88 20.02
C GLU A 51 9.56 19.87 19.73
N GLN A 52 8.52 20.29 19.00
CA GLN A 52 7.40 19.44 18.61
C GLN A 52 7.86 18.31 17.68
N VAL A 53 8.79 18.59 16.77
CA VAL A 53 9.35 17.57 15.88
C VAL A 53 10.20 16.55 16.65
N ILE A 54 10.98 16.98 17.64
CA ILE A 54 11.74 16.08 18.52
C ILE A 54 10.80 15.19 19.34
N GLU A 55 9.71 15.75 19.87
CA GLU A 55 8.70 15.00 20.60
C GLU A 55 8.01 13.95 19.71
N GLU A 56 7.54 14.36 18.54
CA GLU A 56 6.92 13.50 17.53
C GLU A 56 7.88 12.39 17.04
N SER A 57 9.19 12.64 17.07
CA SER A 57 10.20 11.63 16.75
C SER A 57 10.35 10.56 17.84
N LYS A 58 10.10 10.91 19.12
CA LYS A 58 10.16 9.99 20.27
C LYS A 58 8.84 9.26 20.48
N ASN A 59 7.72 9.95 20.30
CA ASN A 59 6.38 9.43 20.49
C ASN A 59 5.49 9.77 19.28
N PRO A 60 5.52 8.95 18.21
CA PRO A 60 4.81 9.24 16.96
C PRO A 60 3.30 9.32 17.15
N GLN A 61 2.71 10.50 16.93
CA GLN A 61 1.27 10.72 16.89
C GLN A 61 0.75 10.82 15.46
N LEU A 62 1.61 11.19 14.50
CA LEU A 62 1.25 11.39 13.10
C LEU A 62 1.52 10.13 12.27
N ILE A 63 0.44 9.54 11.76
CA ILE A 63 0.48 8.38 10.87
C ILE A 63 0.26 8.85 9.43
N PHE A 64 1.24 8.58 8.57
CA PHE A 64 1.19 8.90 7.15
C PHE A 64 0.95 7.64 6.34
N HIS A 65 -0.14 7.61 5.59
CA HIS A 65 -0.38 6.59 4.57
C HIS A 65 0.45 6.89 3.30
N PRO A 66 0.82 5.88 2.51
CA PRO A 66 1.44 6.11 1.20
C PRO A 66 0.55 6.97 0.31
N ALA A 67 1.15 7.89 -0.45
CA ALA A 67 0.43 8.62 -1.48
C ALA A 67 0.45 7.79 -2.77
N TYR A 68 -0.75 7.39 -3.19
CA TYR A 68 -0.97 6.62 -4.40
C TYR A 68 -1.25 7.54 -5.59
N PRO A 69 -0.75 7.21 -6.78
CA PRO A 69 -0.98 8.03 -7.95
C PRO A 69 -2.45 7.89 -8.39
N VAL A 70 -2.96 8.97 -8.98
CA VAL A 70 -4.28 8.99 -9.61
C VAL A 70 -4.07 8.97 -11.11
N ILE A 71 -4.58 7.93 -11.76
CA ILE A 71 -4.50 7.73 -13.22
C ILE A 71 -5.93 7.73 -13.74
N GLU A 72 -6.26 8.67 -14.64
CA GLU A 72 -7.60 8.78 -15.25
C GLU A 72 -8.75 8.89 -14.23
N GLY A 73 -8.48 9.50 -13.06
CA GLY A 73 -9.46 9.66 -11.98
C GLY A 73 -9.53 8.49 -11.00
N SER A 74 -8.83 7.38 -11.27
CA SER A 74 -8.76 6.21 -10.39
C SER A 74 -7.48 6.19 -9.56
N VAL A 75 -7.60 5.84 -8.28
CA VAL A 75 -6.45 5.76 -7.36
C VAL A 75 -5.80 4.39 -7.47
N LEU A 76 -4.56 4.33 -7.93
CA LEU A 76 -3.80 3.09 -8.09
C LEU A 76 -3.31 2.59 -6.71
N LYS A 77 -4.04 1.66 -6.10
CA LYS A 77 -3.72 1.10 -4.77
C LYS A 77 -3.04 -0.27 -4.90
N PRO A 78 -2.20 -0.70 -3.95
CA PRO A 78 -1.69 -2.06 -3.94
C PRO A 78 -2.84 -3.05 -3.86
N ALA A 79 -2.72 -4.17 -4.57
CA ALA A 79 -3.65 -5.27 -4.43
C ALA A 79 -3.67 -5.75 -2.98
N HIS A 80 -4.86 -5.89 -2.41
CA HIS A 80 -5.00 -6.41 -1.07
C HIS A 80 -4.49 -7.87 -1.04
N PRO A 81 -3.77 -8.34 0.00
CA PRO A 81 -3.20 -9.69 0.02
C PRO A 81 -4.21 -10.83 -0.17
N PHE A 82 -5.49 -10.58 0.11
CA PHE A 82 -6.60 -11.51 -0.09
C PHE A 82 -7.34 -11.28 -1.43
N THR A 83 -6.68 -10.65 -2.40
CA THR A 83 -7.15 -10.51 -3.77
C THR A 83 -6.57 -11.61 -4.63
N TYR A 84 -7.43 -12.33 -5.34
CA TYR A 84 -7.03 -13.44 -6.19
C TYR A 84 -7.56 -13.27 -7.61
N ILE A 85 -6.84 -13.81 -8.58
CA ILE A 85 -7.25 -13.86 -9.98
C ILE A 85 -7.29 -15.30 -10.47
N CYS A 86 -8.35 -15.68 -11.20
CA CYS A 86 -8.37 -16.94 -11.93
C CYS A 86 -7.44 -16.85 -13.14
N LYS A 87 -6.48 -17.77 -13.26
CA LYS A 87 -5.53 -17.82 -14.39
C LYS A 87 -6.23 -18.02 -15.74
N ILE A 88 -7.39 -18.68 -15.74
CA ILE A 88 -8.17 -19.07 -16.94
C ILE A 88 -9.16 -17.96 -17.33
N CYS A 89 -10.17 -17.68 -16.51
CA CYS A 89 -11.22 -16.70 -16.85
C CYS A 89 -10.89 -15.25 -16.46
N LYS A 90 -9.74 -15.00 -15.82
CA LYS A 90 -9.28 -13.68 -15.36
C LYS A 90 -10.22 -12.96 -14.38
N GLU A 91 -11.20 -13.67 -13.82
CA GLU A 91 -12.07 -13.13 -12.76
C GLU A 91 -11.23 -12.79 -11.52
N VAL A 92 -11.38 -11.55 -11.05
CA VAL A 92 -10.75 -11.06 -9.82
C VAL A 92 -11.75 -11.18 -8.67
N VAL A 93 -11.30 -11.76 -7.56
CA VAL A 93 -12.09 -11.95 -6.35
C VAL A 93 -11.29 -11.41 -5.17
N GLU A 94 -11.84 -10.42 -4.49
CA GLU A 94 -11.34 -9.96 -3.20
C GLU A 94 -12.10 -10.65 -2.07
N LYS A 95 -11.37 -11.25 -1.14
CA LYS A 95 -11.94 -11.89 0.05
C LYS A 95 -11.81 -10.96 1.25
N ASN A 96 -12.81 -11.03 2.12
CA ASN A 96 -12.77 -10.32 3.38
C ASN A 96 -11.63 -10.89 4.26
N PRO A 97 -10.64 -10.08 4.66
CA PRO A 97 -9.54 -10.53 5.50
C PRO A 97 -10.01 -11.10 6.84
N TYR A 98 -11.07 -10.55 7.42
CA TYR A 98 -11.60 -10.98 8.72
C TYR A 98 -12.23 -12.37 8.67
N GLU A 99 -12.87 -12.72 7.55
CA GLU A 99 -13.41 -14.07 7.33
C GLU A 99 -12.27 -15.07 7.14
N SER A 100 -11.27 -14.69 6.34
CA SER A 100 -10.09 -15.53 6.07
C SER A 100 -9.27 -15.78 7.34
N LEU A 101 -9.16 -14.78 8.22
CA LEU A 101 -8.54 -14.90 9.55
C LEU A 101 -9.28 -15.88 10.46
N LYS A 102 -10.62 -15.88 10.47
CA LYS A 102 -11.40 -16.85 11.25
C LYS A 102 -11.15 -18.28 10.77
N GLU A 103 -11.03 -18.51 9.47
CA GLU A 103 -10.70 -19.83 8.92
C GLU A 103 -9.30 -20.28 9.35
N LEU A 104 -8.31 -19.39 9.25
CA LEU A 104 -6.92 -19.65 9.64
C LEU A 104 -6.76 -19.93 11.15
N VAL A 105 -7.45 -19.18 12.01
CA VAL A 105 -7.45 -19.41 13.47
C VAL A 105 -8.00 -20.80 13.81
N ASN A 106 -8.91 -21.31 12.99
CA ASN A 106 -9.47 -22.66 13.14
C ASN A 106 -8.62 -23.75 12.46
N GLY A 107 -7.38 -23.43 12.04
CA GLY A 107 -6.47 -24.38 11.40
C GLY A 107 -6.88 -24.78 9.98
N LYS A 108 -7.84 -24.08 9.36
CA LYS A 108 -8.22 -24.28 7.97
C LYS A 108 -7.37 -23.36 7.11
N MET A 109 -6.60 -23.94 6.17
CA MET A 109 -6.09 -23.11 5.08
C MET A 109 -7.28 -22.70 4.20
N PRO A 110 -7.41 -21.41 3.82
CA PRO A 110 -8.36 -20.99 2.81
C PRO A 110 -8.02 -21.70 1.49
N GLU A 111 -8.68 -22.83 1.22
CA GLU A 111 -8.44 -23.61 0.00
C GLU A 111 -9.09 -22.88 -1.19
N PHE A 112 -8.27 -22.23 -1.99
CA PHE A 112 -8.69 -21.65 -3.26
C PHE A 112 -8.28 -22.55 -4.41
N THR A 113 -8.90 -23.72 -4.46
CA THR A 113 -8.75 -24.62 -5.61
C THR A 113 -9.60 -24.10 -6.78
N ALA A 114 -10.85 -23.68 -6.59
CA ALA A 114 -11.73 -23.34 -7.72
C ALA A 114 -12.16 -21.86 -7.81
N CYS A 115 -12.27 -21.34 -9.04
CA CYS A 115 -13.00 -20.09 -9.30
C CYS A 115 -14.53 -20.34 -9.35
N LYS A 116 -15.35 -19.29 -9.41
CA LYS A 116 -16.83 -19.43 -9.51
C LYS A 116 -17.31 -20.22 -10.74
N ASN A 117 -16.53 -20.19 -11.82
CA ASN A 117 -16.79 -20.97 -13.04
C ASN A 117 -16.28 -22.43 -12.97
N GLY A 118 -15.84 -22.91 -11.81
CA GLY A 118 -15.42 -24.30 -11.60
C GLY A 118 -13.98 -24.65 -12.00
N HIS A 119 -13.14 -23.67 -12.37
CA HIS A 119 -11.74 -23.95 -12.73
C HIS A 119 -10.88 -24.28 -11.50
N ILE A 120 -10.56 -25.56 -11.31
CA ILE A 120 -9.79 -26.10 -10.18
C ILE A 120 -8.28 -25.81 -10.33
N PHE A 121 -7.58 -25.60 -9.21
CA PHE A 121 -6.20 -25.11 -9.04
C PHE A 121 -5.83 -23.88 -9.89
N SER A 122 -6.82 -23.07 -10.26
CA SER A 122 -6.63 -21.95 -11.20
C SER A 122 -6.44 -20.60 -10.52
N MET A 123 -6.65 -20.49 -9.22
CA MET A 123 -6.53 -19.22 -8.49
C MET A 123 -5.06 -18.87 -8.22
N LYS A 124 -4.73 -17.58 -8.37
CA LYS A 124 -3.42 -17.02 -8.04
C LYS A 124 -3.63 -15.75 -7.20
N ALA A 125 -2.84 -15.55 -6.15
CA ALA A 125 -2.81 -14.26 -5.48
C ALA A 125 -2.42 -13.16 -6.48
N LEU A 126 -3.21 -12.10 -6.54
CA LEU A 126 -2.94 -10.96 -7.39
C LEU A 126 -1.94 -10.06 -6.66
N GLY A 127 -0.69 -10.07 -7.13
CA GLY A 127 0.34 -9.15 -6.68
C GLY A 127 0.37 -7.87 -7.52
N GLY A 128 1.02 -6.83 -7.00
CA GLY A 128 1.17 -5.55 -7.69
C GLY A 128 0.12 -4.52 -7.28
N SER A 129 -0.27 -3.66 -8.21
CA SER A 129 -1.24 -2.58 -7.98
C SER A 129 -2.54 -2.84 -8.75
N LEU A 130 -3.66 -2.52 -8.10
CA LEU A 130 -5.00 -2.45 -8.68
C LEU A 130 -5.27 -1.02 -9.16
N LEU A 131 -5.77 -0.90 -10.40
CA LEU A 131 -6.41 0.31 -10.93
C LEU A 131 -7.87 0.36 -10.47
#